data_AF-A0A6V2C6R5-F1
#
_entry.id   AF-A0A6V2C6R5-F1
#
_cell.length_a   1.000
_cell.length_b   1.000
_cell.length_c   1.000
_cell.angle_alpha   90.00
_cell.angle_beta   90.00
_cell.angle_gamma   90.00
#
_symmetry.space_group_name_H-M   'P 1'
#
loop_
_entity.id
_entity.type
_entity.pdbx_description
1 polymer ?
#
loop_
_entity_poly.entity_id
_entity_poly.type
_entity_poly.pdbx_seq_one_letter_code
_entity_poly.pdbx_strand_id
1 'polypeptide(L)'
;MPPKKVYDMDGNEIEPEEEELVTESETTLTEVDYGLLMLFIGQFVLIGSFDDTGVPQAFFFKTMGGCADQMTSVPCVYWFVMVVTILSNLASNVPVVQMLAATFPFATPYDWIQVSFSATIGGNLTMLGSAANMIVAFQAAKVGDRTFTSERHAPFGIPSTLGALYLGTFILTLVHFSPECSVKLGQCDE
;
A
#
# COMPACT_ATOMS: atom_id res chain seq x y z
N MET A 1 -42.22 -35.84 17.93
CA MET A 1 -41.95 -37.27 17.66
C MET A 1 -40.56 -37.57 18.18
N PRO A 2 -40.33 -38.69 18.88
CA PRO A 2 -38.98 -39.11 19.23
C PRO A 2 -38.16 -39.40 17.96
N PRO A 3 -36.83 -39.17 17.97
CA PRO A 3 -35.98 -39.37 16.80
C PRO A 3 -36.00 -40.84 16.36
N LYS A 4 -36.08 -41.07 15.05
CA LYS A 4 -36.12 -42.41 14.45
C LYS A 4 -34.70 -42.99 14.49
N LYS A 5 -34.49 -44.02 15.32
CA LYS A 5 -33.21 -44.72 15.42
C LYS A 5 -32.89 -45.45 14.11
N VAL A 6 -31.65 -45.34 13.64
CA VAL A 6 -31.15 -46.00 12.43
C VAL A 6 -30.19 -47.11 12.87
N TYR A 7 -30.28 -48.27 12.23
CA TYR A 7 -29.50 -49.46 12.60
C TYR A 7 -28.67 -49.92 11.40
N ASP A 8 -27.46 -50.42 11.65
CA ASP A 8 -26.63 -51.04 10.60
C ASP A 8 -27.18 -52.44 10.22
N MET A 9 -26.57 -53.06 9.21
CA MET A 9 -26.95 -54.41 8.76
C MET A 9 -26.67 -55.51 9.82
N ASP A 10 -25.87 -55.20 10.84
CA ASP A 10 -25.52 -56.06 11.97
C ASP A 10 -26.39 -55.78 13.22
N GLY A 11 -27.33 -54.83 13.14
CA GLY A 11 -28.29 -54.50 14.19
C GLY A 11 -27.77 -53.53 15.26
N ASN A 12 -26.63 -52.87 15.05
CA ASN A 12 -26.11 -51.86 15.97
C ASN A 12 -26.80 -50.51 15.74
N GLU A 13 -27.11 -49.77 16.82
CA GLU A 13 -27.61 -48.38 16.70
C GLU A 13 -26.51 -47.50 16.11
N ILE A 14 -26.79 -46.90 14.95
CA ILE A 14 -25.94 -45.91 14.32
C ILE A 14 -26.32 -44.56 14.92
N GLU A 15 -25.43 -43.99 15.73
CA GLU A 15 -25.53 -42.57 16.07
C GLU A 15 -25.32 -41.80 14.76
N PRO A 16 -26.29 -40.98 14.30
CA PRO A 16 -26.08 -40.17 13.12
C PRO A 16 -24.89 -39.25 13.43
N GLU A 17 -23.83 -39.33 12.62
CA GLU A 17 -22.75 -38.35 12.66
C GLU A 17 -23.41 -36.97 12.53
N GLU A 18 -23.21 -36.11 13.53
CA GLU A 18 -23.62 -34.72 13.44
C GLU A 18 -22.87 -34.13 12.25
N GLU A 19 -23.53 -34.06 11.10
CA GLU A 19 -23.10 -33.23 9.97
C GLU A 19 -23.07 -31.81 10.54
N GLU A 20 -21.90 -31.41 11.01
CA GLU A 20 -21.62 -30.07 11.49
C GLU A 20 -22.01 -29.15 10.33
N LEU A 21 -23.17 -28.51 10.47
CA LEU A 21 -23.72 -27.55 9.54
C LEU A 21 -22.78 -26.35 9.55
N VAL A 22 -21.64 -26.48 8.86
CA VAL A 22 -20.72 -25.38 8.60
C VAL A 22 -21.51 -24.40 7.76
N THR A 23 -22.10 -23.42 8.42
CA THR A 23 -22.85 -22.36 7.77
C THR A 23 -21.92 -21.70 6.75
N GLU A 24 -22.42 -21.29 5.57
CA GLU A 24 -21.56 -20.65 4.55
C GLU A 24 -20.78 -19.44 5.11
N SER A 25 -21.29 -18.86 6.20
CA SER A 25 -20.65 -17.85 7.04
C SER A 25 -19.32 -18.32 7.66
N GLU A 26 -19.29 -19.51 8.27
CA GLU A 26 -18.11 -20.10 8.90
C GLU A 26 -17.03 -20.45 7.86
N THR A 27 -17.43 -21.02 6.73
CA THR A 27 -16.51 -21.33 5.63
C THR A 27 -15.85 -20.05 5.10
N THR A 28 -16.65 -18.99 4.90
CA THR A 28 -16.15 -17.67 4.45
C THR A 28 -15.21 -17.03 5.48
N LEU A 29 -15.55 -17.12 6.77
CA LEU A 29 -14.69 -16.62 7.86
C LEU A 29 -13.35 -17.36 7.95
N THR A 30 -13.30 -18.62 7.51
CA THR A 30 -12.06 -19.43 7.55
C THR A 30 -11.10 -19.07 6.40
N GLU A 31 -11.61 -18.52 5.29
CA GLU A 31 -10.81 -18.08 4.14
C GLU A 31 -10.10 -16.74 4.37
N VAL A 32 -10.55 -15.95 5.34
CA VAL A 32 -9.98 -14.63 5.65
C VAL A 32 -8.60 -14.76 6.30
N ASP A 33 -7.61 -14.01 5.80
CA ASP A 33 -6.30 -13.89 6.43
C ASP A 33 -6.32 -12.90 7.60
N TYR A 34 -6.66 -13.39 8.79
CA TYR A 34 -6.68 -12.56 10.00
C TYR A 34 -5.30 -11.99 10.36
N GLY A 35 -4.21 -12.67 10.00
CA GLY A 35 -2.85 -12.19 10.27
C GLY A 35 -2.54 -10.93 9.47
N LEU A 36 -2.85 -10.96 8.17
CA LEU A 36 -2.72 -9.80 7.28
C LEU A 36 -3.68 -8.66 7.69
N LEU A 37 -4.90 -9.00 8.09
CA LEU A 37 -5.89 -8.00 8.52
C LEU A 37 -5.44 -7.27 9.79
N MET A 38 -4.92 -8.01 10.78
CA MET A 38 -4.34 -7.43 12.00
C MET A 38 -3.11 -6.56 11.72
N LEU A 39 -2.28 -6.93 10.74
CA LEU A 39 -1.16 -6.10 10.29
C LEU A 39 -1.64 -4.73 9.80
N PHE A 40 -2.64 -4.70 8.92
CA PHE A 40 -3.17 -3.44 8.39
C PHE A 40 -3.87 -2.61 9.47
N ILE A 41 -4.66 -3.22 10.36
CA ILE A 41 -5.26 -2.51 11.48
C ILE A 41 -4.18 -1.85 12.34
N GLY A 42 -3.13 -2.60 12.72
CA GLY A 42 -2.03 -2.08 13.51
C GLY A 42 -1.32 -0.92 12.82
N GLN A 43 -1.10 -1.04 11.51
CA GLN A 43 -0.48 -0.01 10.69
C GLN A 43 -1.33 1.28 10.67
N PHE A 44 -2.64 1.19 10.41
CA PHE A 44 -3.55 2.35 10.43
C PHE A 44 -3.66 3.02 11.80
N VAL A 45 -3.72 2.23 12.87
CA VAL A 45 -3.73 2.78 14.25
C VAL A 45 -2.42 3.50 14.55
N LEU A 46 -1.27 2.95 14.15
CA LEU A 46 0.02 3.60 14.32
C LEU A 46 0.10 4.92 13.55
N ILE A 47 -0.34 4.96 12.30
CA ILE A 47 -0.31 6.20 11.50
C ILE A 47 -1.22 7.26 12.08
N GLY A 48 -2.44 6.90 12.46
CA GLY A 48 -3.36 7.84 13.13
C GLY A 48 -2.76 8.40 14.42
N SER A 49 -2.10 7.54 15.22
CA SER A 49 -1.42 7.98 16.44
C SER A 49 -0.23 8.91 16.17
N PHE A 50 0.49 8.71 15.06
CA PHE A 50 1.61 9.57 14.67
C PHE A 50 1.14 10.91 14.10
N ASP A 51 0.00 10.95 13.42
CA ASP A 51 -0.53 12.18 12.83
C ASP A 51 -0.82 13.25 13.90
N ASP A 52 -1.43 12.83 15.01
CA ASP A 52 -1.74 13.72 16.15
C ASP A 52 -0.50 14.37 16.79
N THR A 53 0.70 13.81 16.57
CA THR A 53 1.93 14.29 17.23
C THR A 53 2.67 15.39 16.47
N GLY A 54 2.35 15.64 15.20
CA GLY A 54 3.08 16.60 14.37
C GLY A 54 4.51 16.16 13.95
N VAL A 55 4.95 14.97 14.38
CA VAL A 55 6.30 14.42 14.09
C VAL A 55 6.50 14.15 12.60
N PRO A 56 5.55 13.54 11.87
CA PRO A 56 5.67 13.34 10.43
C PRO A 56 5.91 14.64 9.65
N GLN A 57 5.17 15.68 10.00
CA GLN A 57 5.26 17.01 9.39
C GLN A 57 6.64 17.60 9.64
N ALA A 58 7.10 17.61 10.89
CA ALA A 58 8.42 18.13 11.25
C ALA A 58 9.57 17.35 10.58
N PHE A 59 9.46 16.02 10.52
CA PHE A 59 10.42 15.17 9.82
C PHE A 59 10.47 15.49 8.33
N PHE A 60 9.31 15.64 7.71
CA PHE A 60 9.21 15.91 6.29
C PHE A 60 9.74 17.30 5.93
N PHE A 61 9.35 18.35 6.67
CA PHE A 61 9.88 19.71 6.50
C PHE A 61 11.39 19.76 6.66
N LYS A 62 11.94 19.06 7.66
CA LYS A 62 13.40 18.97 7.87
C LYS A 62 14.11 18.24 6.73
N THR A 63 13.50 17.17 6.20
CA THR A 63 14.09 16.35 5.13
C THR A 63 14.05 17.06 3.78
N MET A 64 12.97 17.80 3.49
CA MET A 64 12.85 18.57 2.26
C MET A 64 13.59 19.92 2.32
N GLY A 65 13.76 20.52 3.51
CA GLY A 65 14.44 21.81 3.66
C GLY A 65 13.84 22.87 2.73
N GLY A 66 14.69 23.61 2.01
CA GLY A 66 14.26 24.64 1.06
C GLY A 66 13.48 24.13 -0.16
N CYS A 67 13.49 22.80 -0.41
CA CYS A 67 12.65 22.19 -1.45
C CYS A 67 11.18 22.06 -1.04
N ALA A 68 10.84 22.22 0.24
CA ALA A 68 9.45 22.19 0.70
C ALA A 68 8.64 23.36 0.12
N ASP A 69 9.28 24.52 -0.07
CA ASP A 69 8.64 25.73 -0.58
C ASP A 69 8.68 25.85 -2.12
N GLN A 70 9.51 25.04 -2.79
CA GLN A 70 9.76 25.12 -4.24
C GLN A 70 9.71 23.74 -4.91
N MET A 71 8.55 23.10 -4.85
CA MET A 71 8.25 21.87 -5.62
C MET A 71 8.24 22.08 -7.15
N THR A 72 8.39 23.31 -7.62
CA THR A 72 8.51 23.62 -9.04
C THR A 72 9.89 23.33 -9.60
N SER A 73 10.95 23.23 -8.79
CA SER A 73 12.28 22.95 -9.33
C SER A 73 12.49 21.45 -9.57
N VAL A 74 12.98 21.10 -10.76
CA VAL A 74 13.32 19.71 -11.15
C VAL A 74 14.09 18.95 -10.05
N PRO A 75 15.20 19.47 -9.49
CA PRO A 75 15.94 18.74 -8.45
C PRO A 75 15.13 18.49 -7.19
N CYS A 76 14.24 19.42 -6.79
CA CYS A 76 13.38 19.25 -5.63
C CYS A 76 12.29 18.20 -5.85
N VAL A 77 11.74 18.08 -7.07
CA VAL A 77 10.79 17.01 -7.42
C VAL A 77 11.46 15.64 -7.33
N TYR A 78 12.66 15.48 -7.88
CA TYR A 78 13.39 14.22 -7.77
C TYR A 78 13.74 13.86 -6.32
N TRP A 79 14.12 14.86 -5.51
CA TRP A 79 14.34 14.66 -4.08
C TRP A 79 13.07 14.21 -3.36
N PHE A 80 11.93 14.84 -3.64
CA PHE A 80 10.64 14.45 -3.11
C PHE A 80 10.29 12.99 -3.44
N VAL A 81 10.38 12.62 -4.72
CA VAL A 81 10.09 11.26 -5.20
C VAL A 81 10.97 10.23 -4.50
N MET A 82 12.25 10.54 -4.29
CA MET A 82 13.18 9.68 -3.55
C MET A 82 12.76 9.50 -2.09
N VAL A 83 12.42 10.60 -1.39
CA VAL A 83 11.95 10.55 0.00
C VAL A 83 10.68 9.70 0.09
N VAL A 84 9.66 9.96 -0.73
CA VAL A 84 8.41 9.18 -0.74
C VAL A 84 8.68 7.70 -1.03
N THR A 85 9.57 7.38 -1.96
CA THR A 85 9.93 5.99 -2.29
C THR A 85 10.55 5.27 -1.10
N ILE A 86 11.48 5.92 -0.39
CA ILE A 86 12.12 5.33 0.80
C ILE A 86 11.08 5.11 1.91
N LEU A 87 10.26 6.12 2.21
CA LEU A 87 9.21 5.98 3.22
C LEU A 87 8.22 4.88 2.85
N SER A 88 7.84 4.79 1.57
CA SER A 88 6.90 3.78 1.08
C SER A 88 7.43 2.36 1.25
N ASN A 89 8.75 2.16 1.26
CA ASN A 89 9.36 0.85 1.52
C ASN A 89 9.54 0.54 3.01
N LEU A 90 9.58 1.56 3.87
CA LEU A 90 9.71 1.37 5.32
C LEU A 90 8.34 1.19 5.99
N ALA A 91 7.37 1.99 5.58
CA ALA A 91 6.05 2.06 6.22
C ALA A 91 4.91 1.56 5.32
N SER A 92 5.16 1.16 4.06
CA SER A 92 4.18 0.82 3.01
C SER A 92 3.51 2.02 2.33
N ASN A 93 3.11 1.83 1.06
CA ASN A 93 2.51 2.86 0.21
C ASN A 93 1.31 3.58 0.85
N VAL A 94 0.30 2.81 1.27
CA VAL A 94 -0.99 3.36 1.74
C VAL A 94 -0.79 4.27 2.96
N PRO A 95 -0.03 3.85 3.99
CA PRO A 95 0.33 4.70 5.11
C PRO A 95 1.02 6.01 4.78
N VAL A 96 1.99 5.96 3.89
CA VAL A 96 2.80 7.12 3.55
C VAL A 96 1.96 8.16 2.84
N VAL A 97 1.05 7.74 1.94
CA VAL A 97 0.12 8.65 1.27
C VAL A 97 -0.84 9.29 2.27
N GLN A 98 -1.38 8.53 3.24
CA GLN A 98 -2.24 9.09 4.29
C GLN A 98 -1.48 10.09 5.18
N MET A 99 -0.25 9.75 5.56
CA MET A 99 0.62 10.64 6.35
C MET A 99 0.96 11.93 5.61
N LEU A 100 1.24 11.84 4.30
CA LEU A 100 1.49 13.00 3.45
C LEU A 100 0.23 13.86 3.26
N ALA A 101 -0.95 13.24 3.20
CA ALA A 101 -2.23 13.96 3.11
C ALA A 101 -2.47 14.87 4.30
N ALA A 102 -2.17 14.38 5.50
CA ALA A 102 -2.28 15.19 6.70
C ALA A 102 -1.16 16.25 6.81
N THR A 103 -0.01 16.01 6.16
CA THR A 103 1.11 16.96 6.12
C THR A 103 0.88 18.11 5.13
N PHE A 104 0.17 17.88 4.03
CA PHE A 104 -0.03 18.84 2.95
C PHE A 104 -1.52 19.09 2.64
N PRO A 105 -2.24 19.82 3.50
CA PRO A 105 -3.64 20.15 3.25
C PRO A 105 -3.87 21.03 2.00
N PHE A 106 -2.82 21.70 1.49
CA PHE A 106 -2.88 22.62 0.34
C PHE A 106 -2.08 22.13 -0.88
N ALA A 107 -1.79 20.84 -0.98
CA ALA A 107 -1.08 20.29 -2.15
C ALA A 107 -1.85 20.55 -3.45
N THR A 108 -1.14 21.00 -4.49
CA THR A 108 -1.73 21.23 -5.81
C THR A 108 -2.10 19.89 -6.46
N PRO A 109 -2.99 19.87 -7.46
CA PRO A 109 -3.25 18.64 -8.22
C PRO A 109 -1.99 17.98 -8.79
N TYR A 110 -0.98 18.78 -9.15
CA TYR A 110 0.29 18.28 -9.64
C TYR A 110 1.09 17.56 -8.54
N ASP A 111 1.15 18.13 -7.34
CA ASP A 111 1.84 17.51 -6.20
C ASP A 111 1.20 16.16 -5.86
N TRP A 112 -0.13 16.08 -5.93
CA TRP A 112 -0.87 14.82 -5.75
C TRP A 112 -0.61 13.80 -6.85
N ILE A 113 -0.43 14.22 -8.10
CA ILE A 113 0.00 13.35 -9.19
C ILE A 113 1.41 12.81 -8.89
N GLN A 114 2.33 13.64 -8.42
CA GLN A 114 3.68 13.21 -8.05
C GLN A 114 3.68 12.24 -6.86
N VAL A 115 2.89 12.51 -5.82
CA VAL A 115 2.73 11.63 -4.65
C VAL A 115 2.16 10.28 -5.09
N SER A 116 1.04 10.28 -5.82
CA SER A 116 0.36 9.05 -6.25
C SER A 116 1.23 8.22 -7.19
N PHE A 117 1.94 8.86 -8.12
CA PHE A 117 2.89 8.20 -9.00
C PHE A 117 4.06 7.58 -8.22
N SER A 118 4.75 8.37 -7.39
CA SER A 118 5.94 7.94 -6.65
C SER A 118 5.63 6.88 -5.60
N ALA A 119 4.52 6.98 -4.87
CA ALA A 119 4.09 5.96 -3.92
C ALA A 119 3.73 4.65 -4.64
N THR A 120 2.97 4.71 -5.74
CA THR A 120 2.55 3.50 -6.47
C THR A 120 3.74 2.74 -7.05
N ILE A 121 4.64 3.44 -7.74
CA ILE A 121 5.81 2.83 -8.37
C ILE A 121 6.85 2.45 -7.31
N GLY A 122 7.09 3.33 -6.33
CA GLY A 122 8.06 3.14 -5.26
C GLY A 122 7.80 1.89 -4.41
N GLY A 123 6.54 1.50 -4.22
CA GLY A 123 6.17 0.28 -3.50
C GLY A 123 6.62 -1.03 -4.13
N ASN A 124 7.10 -1.01 -5.38
CA ASN A 124 7.64 -2.20 -6.06
C ASN A 124 9.14 -2.43 -5.80
N LEU A 125 9.82 -1.50 -5.13
CA LEU A 125 11.25 -1.57 -4.85
C LEU A 125 11.61 -2.81 -4.01
N THR A 126 10.80 -3.11 -2.97
CA THR A 126 10.95 -4.29 -2.11
C THR A 126 9.60 -4.99 -1.89
N MET A 127 9.65 -6.21 -1.32
CA MET A 127 8.42 -6.94 -0.96
C MET A 127 7.57 -6.23 0.10
N LEU A 128 8.17 -5.39 0.95
CA LEU A 128 7.48 -4.66 2.01
C LEU A 128 6.83 -3.36 1.52
N GLY A 129 7.23 -2.86 0.35
CA GLY A 129 6.78 -1.56 -0.13
C GLY A 129 5.28 -1.51 -0.43
N SER A 130 4.69 -2.62 -0.88
CA SER A 130 3.28 -2.67 -1.27
C SER A 130 2.51 -3.76 -0.51
N ALA A 131 1.29 -3.41 -0.11
CA ALA A 131 0.28 -4.33 0.41
C ALA A 131 0.09 -5.55 -0.51
N ALA A 132 0.06 -5.34 -1.83
CA ALA A 132 -0.13 -6.41 -2.82
C ALA A 132 1.03 -7.42 -2.79
N ASN A 133 2.27 -6.95 -2.67
CA ASN A 133 3.45 -7.81 -2.60
C ASN A 133 3.41 -8.66 -1.32
N MET A 134 3.01 -8.06 -0.19
CA MET A 134 2.83 -8.77 1.07
C MET A 134 1.71 -9.82 0.98
N ILE A 135 0.55 -9.49 0.39
CA ILE A 135 -0.56 -10.44 0.18
C ILE A 135 -0.07 -11.69 -0.56
N VAL A 136 0.66 -11.53 -1.66
CA VAL A 136 1.18 -12.65 -2.44
C VAL A 136 2.18 -13.48 -1.62
N ALA A 137 3.07 -12.82 -0.87
CA ALA A 137 4.03 -13.51 -0.01
C ALA A 137 3.34 -14.33 1.10
N PHE A 138 2.31 -13.77 1.74
CA PHE A 138 1.52 -14.48 2.76
C PHE A 138 0.78 -15.66 2.16
N GLN A 139 0.18 -15.50 0.98
CA GLN A 139 -0.54 -16.57 0.31
C GLN A 139 0.39 -17.71 -0.12
N ALA A 140 1.59 -17.39 -0.62
CA ALA A 140 2.61 -18.39 -0.94
C ALA A 140 3.09 -19.13 0.32
N ALA A 141 3.29 -18.40 1.43
CA ALA A 141 3.71 -19.00 2.69
C ALA A 141 2.67 -19.99 3.25
N LYS A 142 1.37 -19.76 3.02
CA LYS A 142 0.29 -20.70 3.42
C LYS A 142 0.37 -22.05 2.72
N VAL A 143 0.81 -22.08 1.46
CA VAL A 143 1.00 -23.34 0.70
C VAL A 143 2.39 -23.96 0.90
N GLY A 144 3.16 -23.45 1.86
CA GLY A 144 4.51 -23.93 2.19
C GLY A 144 5.63 -23.33 1.34
N ASP A 145 5.31 -22.41 0.43
CA ASP A 145 6.29 -21.76 -0.42
C ASP A 145 6.79 -20.45 0.19
N ARG A 146 8.00 -20.48 0.75
CA ARG A 146 8.69 -19.31 1.34
C ARG A 146 9.74 -18.71 0.40
N THR A 147 9.63 -18.94 -0.91
CA THR A 147 10.58 -18.41 -1.88
C THR A 147 10.47 -16.90 -2.10
N PHE A 148 9.36 -16.28 -1.72
CA PHE A 148 9.09 -14.85 -1.89
C PHE A 148 9.68 -14.02 -0.73
N THR A 149 11.01 -13.86 -0.74
CA THR A 149 11.75 -13.03 0.22
C THR A 149 12.17 -11.70 -0.43
N SER A 150 12.28 -10.64 0.38
CA SER A 150 12.75 -9.32 -0.09
C SER A 150 14.09 -9.38 -0.84
N GLU A 151 15.02 -10.24 -0.42
CA GLU A 151 16.33 -10.44 -1.06
C GLU A 151 16.23 -10.98 -2.49
N ARG A 152 15.21 -11.80 -2.79
CA ARG A 152 15.00 -12.38 -4.12
C ARG A 152 14.21 -11.44 -5.03
N HIS A 153 13.36 -10.60 -4.44
CA HIS A 153 12.57 -9.60 -5.18
C HIS A 153 13.39 -8.36 -5.53
N ALA A 154 14.23 -7.89 -4.61
CA ALA A 154 14.99 -6.64 -4.75
C ALA A 154 15.82 -6.53 -6.05
N PRO A 155 16.51 -7.58 -6.54
CA PRO A 155 17.24 -7.53 -7.82
C PRO A 155 16.36 -7.24 -9.04
N PHE A 156 15.07 -7.57 -8.99
CA PHE A 156 14.11 -7.28 -10.07
C PHE A 156 13.32 -5.99 -9.79
N GLY A 157 12.95 -5.76 -8.53
CA GLY A 157 12.20 -4.60 -8.07
C GLY A 157 13.00 -3.30 -8.14
N ILE A 158 14.25 -3.29 -7.66
CA ILE A 158 15.07 -2.07 -7.61
C ILE A 158 15.33 -1.50 -9.01
N PRO A 159 15.83 -2.24 -10.01
CA PRO A 159 16.15 -1.66 -11.31
C PRO A 159 14.91 -1.18 -12.05
N SER A 160 13.83 -1.96 -12.00
CA SER A 160 12.56 -1.62 -12.66
C SER A 160 11.92 -0.38 -12.02
N THR A 161 11.90 -0.31 -10.69
CA THR A 161 11.33 0.81 -9.93
C THR A 161 12.13 2.09 -10.18
N LEU A 162 13.46 2.04 -10.09
CA LEU A 162 14.31 3.21 -10.34
C LEU A 162 14.17 3.72 -11.79
N GLY A 163 14.13 2.81 -12.77
CA GLY A 163 13.91 3.17 -14.17
C GLY A 163 12.54 3.84 -14.39
N ALA A 164 11.49 3.25 -13.83
CA ALA A 164 10.13 3.78 -13.92
C ALA A 164 9.99 5.13 -13.21
N LEU A 165 10.54 5.28 -11.99
CA LEU A 165 10.54 6.55 -11.27
C LEU A 165 11.29 7.63 -12.04
N TYR A 166 12.47 7.32 -12.58
CA TYR A 166 13.25 8.29 -13.34
C TYR A 166 12.52 8.76 -14.60
N LEU A 167 12.06 7.82 -15.43
CA LEU A 167 11.34 8.12 -16.67
C LEU A 167 9.99 8.79 -16.41
N GLY A 168 9.21 8.30 -15.45
CA GLY A 168 7.90 8.86 -15.15
C GLY A 168 7.99 10.24 -14.50
N THR A 169 8.93 10.47 -13.58
CA THR A 169 9.17 11.80 -13.03
C THR A 169 9.64 12.76 -14.13
N PHE A 170 10.52 12.30 -15.02
CA PHE A 170 10.95 13.09 -16.17
C PHE A 170 9.77 13.49 -17.06
N ILE A 171 8.90 12.54 -17.43
CA ILE A 171 7.70 12.81 -18.23
C ILE A 171 6.76 13.77 -17.51
N LEU A 172 6.49 13.56 -16.21
CA LEU A 172 5.62 14.44 -15.43
C LEU A 172 6.16 15.87 -15.34
N THR A 173 7.47 16.02 -15.15
CA THR A 173 8.09 17.34 -15.18
C THR A 173 7.99 17.97 -16.57
N LEU A 174 8.24 17.22 -17.66
CA LEU A 174 8.08 17.73 -19.02
C LEU A 174 6.65 18.18 -19.33
N VAL A 175 5.63 17.44 -18.88
CA VAL A 175 4.22 17.80 -19.10
C VAL A 175 3.84 19.04 -18.29
N HIS A 176 4.37 19.19 -17.08
CA HIS A 176 4.13 20.37 -16.24
C HIS A 176 4.86 21.63 -16.73
N PHE A 177 6.07 21.46 -17.29
CA PHE A 177 6.84 22.54 -17.91
C PHE A 177 6.48 22.78 -19.37
N SER A 178 5.65 21.93 -19.97
CA SER A 178 5.08 22.22 -21.28
C SER A 178 4.21 23.47 -21.13
N PRO A 179 4.39 24.52 -21.95
CA PRO A 179 3.67 25.79 -21.85
C PRO A 179 2.21 25.64 -22.35
N GLU A 180 1.51 24.60 -21.94
CA GLU A 180 0.08 24.45 -22.16
C GLU A 180 -0.66 25.10 -21.00
N CYS A 181 -0.68 26.43 -21.09
CA CYS A 181 -1.80 27.27 -20.69
C CYS A 181 -3.12 26.48 -20.80
N SER A 182 -3.67 26.06 -19.66
CA SER A 182 -4.98 25.40 -19.65
C SER A 182 -6.05 26.49 -19.78
N VAL A 183 -6.51 26.67 -21.02
CA VAL A 183 -7.59 27.58 -21.45
C VAL A 183 -8.89 27.42 -20.64
N LYS A 184 -9.02 26.37 -19.80
CA LYS A 184 -10.22 26.11 -18.99
C LYS A 184 -10.20 26.62 -17.55
N LEU A 185 -9.10 27.19 -17.03
CA LEU A 185 -9.07 27.75 -15.67
C LEU A 185 -8.58 29.20 -15.56
N GLY A 186 -8.49 29.90 -16.69
CA GLY A 186 -8.78 31.34 -16.71
C GLY A 186 -7.88 32.28 -15.92
N GLN A 187 -6.57 32.01 -15.84
CA GLN A 187 -5.54 33.06 -15.68
C GLN A 187 -4.14 32.43 -15.81
N CYS A 188 -3.43 32.83 -16.86
CA CYS A 188 -1.98 32.74 -16.93
C CYS A 188 -1.50 34.17 -17.10
N ASP A 189 -1.13 34.81 -16.00
CA ASP A 189 -0.44 36.11 -16.04
C ASP A 189 1.07 35.89 -15.85
N GLU A 190 1.81 36.78 -16.50
CA GLU A 190 3.20 36.76 -16.99
C GLU A 190 4.33 36.32 -16.02
#